data_AF-A0AB36CL37-F1
#
_entry.id   AF-A0AB36CL37-F1
#
_cell.length_a   1.000
_cell.length_b   1.000
_cell.length_c   1.000
_cell.angle_alpha   90.00
_cell.angle_beta   90.00
_cell.angle_gamma   90.00
#
_symmetry.space_group_name_H-M   'P 1'
#
loop_
_entity.id
_entity.type
_entity.pdbx_description
1 polymer ?
#
loop_
_entity_poly.entity_id
_entity_poly.type
_entity_poly.pdbx_seq_one_letter_code
_entity_poly.pdbx_strand_id
1 'polypeptide(L)'
;MPKQIWQRAERAYLSDAAGLLSLGGIALLRGFSYLPMNVDVNRNPAHALEALLSPPAWAAVWIIIGIFCIIPIWVPKLLPLAVGVGVWVHVMWLISFMGMQITGENSRSYVSSINYYAVAFFVAWGFGRGRKHKHVVNGE
;
A
#
# COMPACT_ATOMS: atom_id res chain seq x y z
N MET A 1 5.96 -31.16 18.65
CA MET A 1 6.61 -30.42 17.54
C MET A 1 5.73 -29.46 16.72
N PRO A 2 4.39 -29.61 16.56
CA PRO A 2 3.60 -28.68 15.71
C PRO A 2 3.49 -27.24 16.25
N LYS A 3 3.31 -27.06 17.56
CA LYS A 3 3.00 -25.75 18.18
C LYS A 3 4.07 -24.68 17.94
N GLN A 4 5.36 -25.06 17.92
CA GLN A 4 6.46 -24.11 17.75
C GLN A 4 6.53 -23.53 16.33
N ILE A 5 6.17 -24.31 15.31
CA ILE A 5 6.16 -23.85 13.91
C ILE A 5 5.03 -22.83 13.72
N TRP A 6 3.83 -23.12 14.22
CA TRP A 6 2.69 -22.20 14.16
C TRP A 6 2.96 -20.87 14.87
N GLN A 7 3.59 -20.90 16.05
CA GLN A 7 3.99 -19.69 16.78
C GLN A 7 5.05 -18.86 16.05
N ARG A 8 5.93 -19.48 15.26
CA ARG A 8 6.92 -18.76 14.43
C ARG A 8 6.23 -18.13 13.22
N ALA A 9 5.36 -18.87 12.54
CA ALA A 9 4.58 -18.36 11.41
C ALA A 9 3.67 -17.19 11.81
N GLU A 10 2.96 -17.31 12.94
CA GLU A 10 2.11 -16.25 13.47
C GLU A 10 2.91 -14.97 13.77
N ARG A 11 4.06 -15.10 14.45
CA ARG A 11 4.93 -13.94 14.74
C ARG A 11 5.47 -13.29 13.47
N ALA A 12 5.85 -14.09 12.47
CA ALA A 12 6.31 -13.57 11.19
C ALA A 12 5.18 -12.80 10.47
N TYR A 13 3.97 -13.37 10.43
CA TYR A 13 2.81 -12.76 9.79
C TYR A 13 2.36 -11.46 10.47
N LEU A 14 2.43 -11.40 11.80
CA LEU A 14 2.05 -10.22 12.58
C LEU A 14 3.15 -9.15 12.70
N SER A 15 4.29 -9.35 12.03
CA SER A 15 5.44 -8.44 12.08
C SER A 15 5.25 -7.19 11.21
N ASP A 16 5.97 -6.11 11.53
CA ASP A 16 5.97 -4.90 10.69
C ASP A 16 6.57 -5.18 9.32
N ALA A 17 7.56 -6.07 9.25
CA ALA A 17 8.15 -6.49 7.99
C ALA A 17 7.10 -7.12 7.05
N ALA A 18 6.19 -7.96 7.56
CA ALA A 18 5.11 -8.52 6.76
C ALA A 18 4.13 -7.44 6.26
N GLY A 19 3.81 -6.45 7.11
CA GLY A 19 3.00 -5.30 6.72
C GLY A 19 3.67 -4.43 5.64
N LEU A 20 4.97 -4.15 5.79
CA LEU A 20 5.76 -3.38 4.83
C LEU A 20 5.91 -4.12 3.49
N LEU A 21 6.14 -5.43 3.53
CA LEU A 21 6.18 -6.27 2.32
C LEU A 21 4.84 -6.30 1.61
N SER A 22 3.73 -6.29 2.35
CA SER A 22 2.39 -6.26 1.78
C SER A 22 2.08 -4.91 1.13
N LEU A 23 2.31 -3.80 1.84
CA LEU A 23 2.12 -2.44 1.32
C LEU A 23 3.04 -2.16 0.13
N GLY A 24 4.34 -2.44 0.27
CA GLY A 24 5.33 -2.28 -0.79
C GLY A 24 5.06 -3.21 -1.98
N GLY A 25 4.69 -4.46 -1.72
CA GLY A 25 4.34 -5.44 -2.75
C GLY A 25 3.14 -5.02 -3.58
N ILE A 26 2.06 -4.55 -2.95
CA ILE A 26 0.88 -4.02 -3.67
C ILE A 26 1.26 -2.80 -4.51
N ALA A 27 2.06 -1.88 -3.97
CA ALA A 27 2.55 -0.72 -4.72
C ALA A 27 3.43 -1.12 -5.93
N LEU A 28 4.32 -2.10 -5.76
CA LEU A 28 5.11 -2.67 -6.85
C LEU A 28 4.21 -3.28 -7.92
N LEU A 29 3.27 -4.14 -7.54
CA LEU A 29 2.31 -4.76 -8.48
C LEU A 29 1.50 -3.70 -9.24
N ARG A 30 1.11 -2.62 -8.56
CA ARG A 30 0.46 -1.47 -9.19
C ARG A 30 1.38 -0.81 -10.22
N GLY A 31 2.64 -0.59 -9.88
CA GLY A 31 3.63 -0.06 -10.82
C GLY A 31 3.86 -0.96 -12.03
N PHE A 32 3.99 -2.28 -11.83
CA PHE A 32 4.09 -3.26 -12.90
C PHE A 32 2.88 -3.20 -13.85
N SER A 33 1.67 -3.01 -13.32
CA SER A 33 0.45 -2.89 -14.14
C SER A 33 0.45 -1.70 -15.11
N TYR A 34 1.30 -0.70 -14.86
CA TYR A 34 1.45 0.48 -15.70
C TYR A 34 2.61 0.43 -16.70
N LEU A 35 3.40 -0.65 -16.70
CA LEU A 35 4.47 -0.80 -17.68
C LEU A 35 3.90 -0.93 -19.10
N PRO A 36 4.61 -0.46 -20.14
CA PRO A 36 4.14 -0.51 -21.54
C PRO A 36 3.74 -1.90 -22.05
N MET A 37 4.28 -2.96 -21.45
CA MET A 37 3.93 -4.35 -21.77
C MET A 37 2.53 -4.76 -21.27
N ASN A 38 1.96 -4.05 -20.29
CA ASN A 38 0.72 -4.40 -19.60
C ASN A 38 -0.41 -3.39 -19.85
N VAL A 39 -0.09 -2.21 -20.39
CA VAL A 39 -1.05 -1.14 -20.63
C VAL A 39 -0.76 -0.44 -21.95
N ASP A 40 -1.82 -0.15 -22.72
CA ASP A 40 -1.70 0.75 -23.86
C ASP A 40 -1.35 2.16 -23.36
N VAL A 41 -0.21 2.69 -23.80
CA VAL A 41 0.30 4.00 -23.38
C VAL A 41 -0.53 5.14 -23.97
N ASN A 42 -1.24 4.90 -25.07
CA ASN A 42 -2.06 5.91 -25.76
C ASN A 42 -3.53 5.88 -25.34
N ARG A 43 -3.89 5.04 -24.36
CA ARG A 43 -5.27 5.00 -23.86
C ARG A 43 -5.65 6.28 -23.15
N ASN A 44 -6.95 6.53 -23.08
CA ASN A 44 -7.47 7.61 -22.24
C ASN A 44 -7.16 7.35 -20.74
N PRO A 45 -6.86 8.41 -19.97
CA PRO A 45 -6.71 8.31 -18.52
C PRO A 45 -7.93 7.68 -17.86
N ALA A 46 -7.72 6.77 -16.91
CA ALA A 46 -8.80 6.10 -16.20
C ALA A 46 -9.40 6.96 -15.07
N HIS A 47 -8.65 7.95 -14.59
CA HIS A 47 -9.03 8.88 -13.53
C HIS A 47 -8.12 10.11 -13.57
N ALA A 48 -8.51 11.18 -12.87
CA ALA A 48 -7.83 12.49 -12.91
C ALA A 48 -6.30 12.44 -12.73
N LEU A 49 -5.76 11.65 -11.80
CA LEU A 49 -4.30 11.56 -11.61
C LEU A 49 -3.56 10.95 -12.81
N GLU A 50 -4.17 10.04 -13.56
CA GLU A 50 -3.58 9.51 -14.80
C GLU A 50 -3.51 10.56 -15.91
N ALA A 51 -4.22 11.68 -15.80
CA ALA A 51 -4.07 12.79 -16.74
C ALA A 51 -2.81 13.63 -16.46
N LEU A 52 -2.20 13.49 -15.28
CA LEU A 52 -1.03 14.28 -14.89
C LEU A 52 0.28 13.70 -15.42
N LEU A 53 0.38 12.38 -15.54
CA LEU A 53 1.57 11.67 -15.98
C LEU A 53 1.19 10.49 -16.86
N SER A 54 2.06 10.15 -17.81
CA SER A 54 1.88 8.97 -18.64
C SER A 54 1.90 7.67 -17.80
N PRO A 55 1.29 6.57 -18.28
CA PRO A 55 1.33 5.30 -17.56
C PRO A 55 2.74 4.86 -17.16
N PRO A 56 3.78 4.92 -18.03
CA PRO A 56 5.14 4.53 -17.64
C PRO A 56 5.75 5.42 -16.54
N ALA A 57 5.40 6.71 -16.50
CA ALA A 57 5.85 7.60 -15.43
C ALA A 57 5.17 7.24 -14.11
N TRP A 58 3.87 6.92 -14.11
CA TRP A 58 3.20 6.38 -12.92
C TRP A 58 3.75 5.02 -12.49
N ALA A 59 4.14 4.17 -13.44
CA ALA A 59 4.83 2.91 -13.14
C ALA A 59 6.09 3.17 -12.30
N ALA A 60 6.93 4.12 -12.70
CA ALA A 60 8.13 4.50 -11.97
C ALA A 60 7.81 5.02 -10.56
N VAL A 61 6.81 5.91 -10.41
CA VAL A 61 6.40 6.44 -9.10
C VAL A 61 5.96 5.31 -8.15
N TRP A 62 5.09 4.42 -8.62
CA TRP A 62 4.60 3.29 -7.83
C TRP A 62 5.72 2.31 -7.46
N ILE A 63 6.65 2.04 -8.37
CA ILE A 63 7.81 1.19 -8.11
C ILE A 63 8.72 1.81 -7.05
N ILE A 64 9.03 3.10 -7.18
CA ILE A 64 9.87 3.83 -6.22
C ILE A 64 9.23 3.81 -4.83
N ILE A 65 7.93 4.09 -4.73
CA ILE A 65 7.19 4.04 -3.46
C ILE A 65 7.18 2.61 -2.90
N GLY A 66 6.97 1.60 -3.75
CA GLY A 66 6.98 0.19 -3.34
C GLY A 66 8.32 -0.24 -2.74
N ILE A 67 9.44 0.10 -3.41
CA ILE A 67 10.79 -0.13 -2.88
C ILE A 67 10.98 0.64 -1.57
N PHE A 68 10.60 1.91 -1.54
CA PHE A 68 10.71 2.75 -0.34
C PHE A 68 9.94 2.19 0.86
N CYS A 69 8.79 1.56 0.64
CA CYS A 69 8.03 0.88 1.68
C CYS A 69 8.75 -0.34 2.27
N ILE A 70 9.66 -0.98 1.52
CA ILE A 70 10.37 -2.19 1.95
C ILE A 70 11.67 -1.84 2.70
N ILE A 71 12.31 -0.71 2.38
CA ILE A 71 13.57 -0.25 3.01
C ILE A 71 13.55 -0.27 4.56
N PRO A 72 12.47 0.11 5.26
CA PRO A 72 12.46 0.14 6.72
C PRO A 72 12.63 -1.22 7.39
N ILE A 73 12.55 -2.34 6.66
CA ILE A 73 12.93 -3.66 7.16
C ILE A 73 14.39 -3.66 7.64
N TRP A 74 15.27 -2.92 6.95
CA TRP A 74 16.67 -2.75 7.33
C TRP A 74 16.95 -1.40 8.00
N VAL A 75 16.08 -0.40 7.78
CA VAL A 75 16.26 0.97 8.29
C VAL A 75 15.01 1.41 9.07
N PRO A 76 14.77 0.90 10.30
CA PRO A 76 13.49 1.06 11.01
C PRO A 76 13.06 2.51 11.26
N LYS A 77 14.01 3.44 11.34
CA LYS A 77 13.73 4.89 11.49
C LYS A 77 12.88 5.47 10.35
N LEU A 78 12.85 4.83 9.18
CA LEU A 78 12.05 5.27 8.03
C LEU A 78 10.61 4.72 8.07
N LEU A 79 10.26 3.86 9.02
CA LEU A 79 8.97 3.18 9.06
C LEU A 79 7.77 4.14 9.06
N PRO A 80 7.71 5.21 9.89
CA PRO A 80 6.57 6.12 9.87
C PRO A 80 6.42 6.83 8.52
N LEU A 81 7.54 7.23 7.90
CA LEU A 81 7.54 7.92 6.62
C LEU A 81 7.14 6.97 5.48
N ALA A 82 7.67 5.75 5.46
CA ALA A 82 7.32 4.73 4.48
C ALA A 82 5.83 4.37 4.50
N VAL A 83 5.28 4.11 5.70
CA VAL A 83 3.85 3.85 5.87
C VAL A 83 3.03 5.07 5.45
N GLY A 84 3.43 6.27 5.86
CA GLY A 84 2.75 7.52 5.50
C GLY A 84 2.68 7.72 3.99
N VAL A 85 3.80 7.62 3.28
CA VAL A 85 3.87 7.75 1.81
C VAL A 85 3.03 6.68 1.11
N GLY A 86 3.18 5.41 1.55
CA GLY A 86 2.42 4.31 0.99
C GLY A 86 0.91 4.47 1.18
N VAL A 87 0.45 4.91 2.36
CA VAL A 87 -0.97 5.21 2.59
C VAL A 87 -1.42 6.39 1.73
N TRP A 88 -0.64 7.47 1.68
CA TRP A 88 -1.01 8.69 0.96
C TRP A 88 -1.23 8.44 -0.54
N VAL A 89 -0.37 7.67 -1.20
CA VAL A 89 -0.55 7.36 -2.63
C VAL A 89 -1.82 6.55 -2.88
N HIS A 90 -2.20 5.64 -1.98
CA HIS A 90 -3.47 4.92 -2.10
C HIS A 90 -4.67 5.86 -1.86
N VAL A 91 -4.57 6.80 -0.90
CA VAL A 91 -5.60 7.83 -0.67
C VAL A 91 -5.77 8.74 -1.89
N MET A 92 -4.69 9.12 -2.57
CA MET A 92 -4.75 9.87 -3.82
C MET A 92 -5.54 9.13 -4.90
N TRP A 93 -5.26 7.84 -5.07
CA TRP A 93 -5.98 7.00 -6.01
C TRP A 93 -7.45 6.84 -5.64
N LEU A 94 -7.74 6.62 -4.36
CA LEU A 94 -9.11 6.63 -3.82
C LEU A 94 -9.85 7.91 -4.21
N ILE A 95 -9.30 9.08 -3.88
CA ILE A 95 -9.94 10.37 -4.15
C ILE A 95 -10.13 10.57 -5.66
N SER A 96 -9.14 10.19 -6.46
CA SER A 96 -9.22 10.34 -7.91
C SER A 96 -10.32 9.48 -8.54
N PHE A 97 -10.52 8.24 -8.07
CA PHE A 97 -11.62 7.39 -8.53
C PHE A 97 -12.98 7.80 -7.94
N MET A 98 -13.02 8.31 -6.70
CA MET A 98 -14.23 8.90 -6.13
C MET A 98 -14.68 10.13 -6.92
N GLY A 99 -13.75 10.96 -7.39
CA GLY A 99 -14.05 12.08 -8.29
C GLY A 99 -14.84 11.62 -9.52
N MET A 100 -14.36 10.59 -10.21
CA MET A 100 -15.04 10.00 -11.39
C MET A 100 -16.46 9.51 -11.07
N GLN A 101 -16.69 9.00 -9.85
CA GLN A 101 -18.01 8.54 -9.42
C GLN A 101 -18.95 9.72 -9.19
N ILE A 102 -18.46 10.78 -8.56
CA ILE A 102 -19.23 11.98 -8.21
C ILE A 102 -19.57 12.79 -9.47
N THR A 103 -18.64 12.90 -10.43
CA THR A 103 -18.87 13.60 -11.71
C THR A 103 -19.69 12.79 -12.70
N GLY A 104 -19.92 11.50 -12.44
CA GLY A 104 -20.70 10.62 -13.32
C GLY A 104 -19.93 10.15 -14.55
N GLU A 105 -18.63 10.41 -14.64
CA GLU A 105 -17.78 10.00 -15.78
C GLU A 105 -17.65 8.48 -15.90
N ASN A 106 -17.70 7.76 -14.77
CA ASN A 106 -17.71 6.29 -14.77
C ASN A 106 -18.52 5.73 -13.59
N SER A 107 -19.62 5.06 -13.90
CA SER A 107 -20.57 4.49 -12.93
C SER A 107 -20.02 3.35 -12.08
N ARG A 108 -18.88 2.77 -12.44
CA ARG A 108 -18.22 1.67 -11.71
C ARG A 108 -16.89 2.08 -11.06
N SER A 109 -16.53 3.35 -11.10
CA SER A 109 -15.28 3.85 -10.49
C SER A 109 -15.23 3.63 -8.98
N TYR A 110 -16.40 3.56 -8.31
CA TYR A 110 -16.49 3.19 -6.89
C TYR A 110 -15.83 1.84 -6.54
N VAL A 111 -15.79 0.88 -7.48
CA VAL A 111 -15.19 -0.45 -7.24
C VAL A 111 -13.68 -0.30 -7.00
N SER A 112 -13.01 0.50 -7.83
CA SER A 112 -11.59 0.82 -7.65
C SER A 112 -11.37 1.63 -6.38
N SER A 113 -12.23 2.62 -6.11
CA SER A 113 -12.18 3.41 -4.87
C SER A 113 -12.18 2.53 -3.62
N ILE A 114 -13.10 1.56 -3.52
CA ILE A 114 -13.19 0.66 -2.36
C ILE A 114 -11.87 -0.08 -2.13
N ASN A 115 -11.20 -0.54 -3.18
CA ASN A 115 -9.93 -1.25 -3.04
C ASN A 115 -8.83 -0.33 -2.48
N TYR A 116 -8.71 0.89 -3.00
CA TYR A 116 -7.73 1.85 -2.49
C TYR A 116 -8.03 2.31 -1.07
N TYR A 117 -9.31 2.50 -0.74
CA TYR A 117 -9.76 2.74 0.62
C TYR A 117 -9.36 1.59 1.55
N ALA A 118 -9.64 0.34 1.17
CA ALA A 118 -9.34 -0.81 2.00
C ALA A 118 -7.84 -0.89 2.31
N VAL A 119 -6.97 -0.72 1.30
CA VAL A 119 -5.51 -0.72 1.51
C VAL A 119 -5.10 0.41 2.46
N ALA A 120 -5.51 1.65 2.17
CA ALA A 120 -5.16 2.80 3.00
C ALA A 120 -5.65 2.64 4.45
N PHE A 121 -6.90 2.23 4.64
CA PHE A 121 -7.53 2.04 5.94
C PHE A 121 -6.85 0.93 6.75
N PHE A 122 -6.70 -0.27 6.18
CA PHE A 122 -6.13 -1.41 6.91
C PHE A 122 -4.65 -1.23 7.22
N VAL A 123 -3.89 -0.57 6.35
CA VAL A 123 -2.48 -0.24 6.61
C VAL A 123 -2.39 0.81 7.72
N ALA A 124 -3.14 1.91 7.62
CA ALA A 124 -3.15 2.95 8.65
C ALA A 124 -3.60 2.39 10.01
N TRP A 125 -4.63 1.55 10.04
CA TRP A 125 -5.07 0.86 11.24
C TRP A 125 -4.01 -0.14 11.76
N GLY A 126 -3.44 -0.95 10.86
CA GLY A 126 -2.49 -2.01 11.22
C GLY A 126 -1.22 -1.47 11.88
N PHE A 127 -0.67 -0.38 11.36
CA PHE A 127 0.51 0.29 11.94
C PHE A 127 0.15 1.27 13.06
N GLY A 128 -1.04 1.89 13.03
CA GLY A 128 -1.47 2.89 14.01
C GLY A 128 -2.02 2.32 15.32
N ARG A 129 -2.51 1.07 15.34
CA ARG A 129 -3.18 0.48 16.52
C ARG A 129 -2.28 0.22 17.74
N GLY A 130 -0.96 0.40 17.61
CA GLY A 130 0.02 0.08 18.63
C GLY A 130 0.13 -1.42 18.92
N ARG A 131 1.29 -1.88 19.41
CA ARG A 131 1.43 -3.21 19.99
C ARG A 131 1.42 -3.08 21.50
N LYS A 132 0.58 -3.86 22.20
CA LYS A 132 0.67 -3.95 23.67
C LYS A 132 2.08 -4.46 24.01
N HIS A 133 2.90 -3.60 24.60
CA HIS A 133 4.15 -4.03 25.19
C HIS A 133 3.79 -5.06 26.26
N LYS A 134 4.28 -6.31 26.13
CA LYS A 134 4.19 -7.22 27.27
C LYS A 134 5.01 -6.55 28.36
N HIS A 135 4.37 -6.09 29.44
CA HIS A 135 5.06 -5.79 30.67
C HIS A 135 5.78 -7.07 31.05
N VAL A 136 7.10 -7.09 30.88
CA VAL A 136 7.93 -8.06 31.57
C VAL A 136 7.81 -7.64 33.03
N VAL A 137 7.02 -8.37 33.80
CA VAL A 137 7.07 -8.31 35.26
C VAL A 137 8.43 -8.89 35.63
N ASN A 138 9.45 -8.04 35.61
CA ASN A 138 10.71 -8.29 36.28
C ASN A 138 10.53 -7.69 37.68
N GLY A 139 10.53 -8.55 38.70
CA GLY A 139 10.65 -8.11 40.08
C GLY A 139 9.82 -8.94 41.04
N GLU A 140 10.53 -9.88 41.65
CA GLU A 140 10.36 -10.37 43.04
C GLU A 140 9.28 -11.41 43.33
#